data_AF-A0A7J7EQW7-F1
#
_entry.id   AF-A0A7J7EQW7-F1
#
_cell.length_a   1.000
_cell.length_b   1.000
_cell.length_c   1.000
_cell.angle_alpha   90.00
_cell.angle_beta   90.00
_cell.angle_gamma   90.00
#
_symmetry.space_group_name_H-M   'P 1'
#
loop_
_entity.id
_entity.type
_entity.pdbx_description
1 polymer ?
#
loop_
_entity_poly.entity_id
_entity_poly.type
_entity_poly.pdbx_seq_one_letter_code
_entity_poly.pdbx_strand_id
1 'polypeptide(L)'
;MDLQQPAANLSELCRSCEHPLADHVSHLENVSEDEINRLLGMVVDVENLFMSVHKEEDTDTKQVYFYLFKLLRKCILQMTRPVVEGSLGSPPFEKPNIEQGVLNFVQYKFSHLAPRERQTMFELSKMFLLCLNYWKLETPAQFRQRSQAEDVATYKVNYTRWLCYCHVPQSCDSLPRYETTHVFGRSLLRSIFTVTRRQLLEKFRVEKDKLVPEKRTLILTHFPKFLSMLEEEIYGANSPIWESGFTMPPSEGTQLVPRPATVSAAVVPSAPIFSPTMGGGSNSSLSLDSGGAEPMPETLPTSPAGEKRKLPENLTLEDAKRLRVMGDIPMELVNEVMLTITDPAAMLGPETSLLSANAARDETARLEERRGIIEFHVIGNSLTPKANRRVLLWLVGLQNVFSHQLPRMPKEYIARLVFDPKHKTLALIKDGRVIGGICFRMFPTQGFTEIVFCAVTSNEQVKGYGTHLMNHLKEYHIKHNILYFLTYADEYAIGYFKKQGFSKDIKVPKSRYLGYIKDYEGATLMECELNPRIPYTELSHIIKKQKEVSIIKKLIERKQAQIRKVYPGLSCFKEGVRQIPVESVPGIREQGLGGGRGRATWRVFGRS
;
A
#
# COMPACT_ATOMS: atom_id res chain seq x y z
N MET A 1 -24.70 11.13 -11.21
CA MET A 1 -25.57 10.86 -12.37
C MET A 1 -26.01 9.43 -12.25
N ASP A 2 -27.22 9.27 -11.75
CA ASP A 2 -27.77 7.99 -11.35
C ASP A 2 -28.16 7.23 -12.61
N LEU A 3 -27.43 6.15 -12.88
CA LEU A 3 -27.74 5.20 -13.95
C LEU A 3 -28.84 4.26 -13.45
N GLN A 4 -30.00 4.85 -13.11
CA GLN A 4 -31.21 4.13 -12.80
C GLN A 4 -31.66 3.44 -14.09
N GLN A 5 -31.33 2.15 -14.23
CA GLN A 5 -31.88 1.34 -15.30
C GLN A 5 -33.41 1.40 -15.21
N PRO A 6 -34.13 1.54 -16.33
CA PRO A 6 -35.59 1.56 -16.29
C PRO A 6 -36.05 0.24 -15.66
N ALA A 7 -36.83 0.34 -14.58
CA ALA A 7 -37.33 -0.84 -13.87
C ALA A 7 -38.16 -1.70 -14.83
N ALA A 8 -37.92 -3.02 -14.79
CA ALA A 8 -38.73 -3.98 -15.52
C ALA A 8 -40.21 -3.85 -15.13
N ASN A 9 -41.11 -3.94 -16.10
CA ASN A 9 -42.54 -3.86 -15.83
C ASN A 9 -42.97 -5.10 -15.02
N LEU A 10 -43.82 -4.92 -14.01
CA LEU A 10 -44.31 -6.04 -13.20
C LEU A 10 -45.11 -7.09 -14.00
N SER A 11 -45.57 -6.74 -15.21
CA SER A 11 -46.19 -7.67 -16.16
C SER A 11 -45.20 -8.44 -17.07
N GLU A 12 -43.89 -8.21 -16.98
CA GLU A 12 -42.89 -9.00 -17.72
C GLU A 12 -42.84 -10.45 -17.24
N LEU A 13 -42.86 -11.39 -18.18
CA LEU A 13 -42.95 -12.83 -17.89
C LEU A 13 -41.58 -13.44 -17.60
N CYS A 14 -41.50 -14.23 -16.52
CA CYS A 14 -40.28 -14.90 -16.10
C CYS A 14 -39.89 -16.03 -17.06
N ARG A 15 -38.66 -16.00 -17.59
CA ARG A 15 -38.15 -16.99 -18.56
C ARG A 15 -38.10 -18.45 -18.07
N SER A 16 -38.31 -18.69 -16.78
CA SER A 16 -38.19 -20.01 -16.15
C SER A 16 -39.54 -20.66 -15.79
N CYS A 17 -40.61 -19.88 -15.70
CA CYS A 17 -41.93 -20.34 -15.25
C CYS A 17 -43.12 -19.60 -15.88
N GLU A 18 -42.86 -18.65 -16.78
CA GLU A 18 -43.82 -17.84 -17.56
C GLU A 18 -44.80 -16.97 -16.74
N HIS A 19 -44.77 -17.02 -15.41
CA HIS A 19 -45.50 -16.09 -14.53
C HIS A 19 -44.91 -14.66 -14.56
N PRO A 20 -45.74 -13.61 -14.38
CA PRO A 20 -45.30 -12.23 -14.23
C PRO A 20 -44.27 -11.99 -13.11
N LEU A 21 -43.47 -10.94 -13.25
CA LEU A 21 -42.57 -10.43 -12.21
C LEU A 21 -43.34 -10.07 -10.92
N ALA A 22 -44.57 -9.56 -11.03
CA ALA A 22 -45.46 -9.28 -9.90
C ALA A 22 -45.55 -10.45 -8.90
N ASP A 23 -45.81 -11.66 -9.38
CA ASP A 23 -45.99 -12.85 -8.54
C ASP A 23 -44.72 -13.17 -7.74
N HIS A 24 -43.55 -12.92 -8.34
CA HIS A 24 -42.25 -13.19 -7.74
C HIS A 24 -41.89 -12.19 -6.61
N VAL A 25 -42.38 -10.95 -6.68
CA VAL A 25 -42.06 -9.89 -5.70
C VAL A 25 -43.25 -9.47 -4.83
N SER A 26 -44.42 -10.10 -5.00
CA SER A 26 -45.66 -9.90 -4.21
C SER A 26 -45.43 -9.86 -2.69
N HIS A 27 -44.56 -10.73 -2.18
CA HIS A 27 -44.19 -10.81 -0.76
C HIS A 27 -43.36 -9.61 -0.24
N LEU A 28 -42.91 -8.71 -1.13
CA LEU A 28 -42.15 -7.50 -0.83
C LEU A 28 -43.01 -6.21 -0.91
N GLU A 29 -44.28 -6.29 -1.29
CA GLU A 29 -45.15 -5.11 -1.47
C GLU A 29 -45.37 -4.31 -0.17
N ASN A 30 -45.39 -5.01 0.98
CA ASN A 30 -45.76 -4.45 2.29
C ASN A 30 -44.62 -4.53 3.34
N VAL A 31 -43.36 -4.67 2.91
CA VAL A 31 -42.19 -4.73 3.82
C VAL A 31 -41.56 -3.36 4.00
N SER A 32 -40.77 -3.15 5.07
CA SER A 32 -40.12 -1.86 5.30
C SER A 32 -38.94 -1.61 4.37
N GLU A 33 -38.68 -0.34 4.05
CA GLU A 33 -37.50 0.12 3.31
C GLU A 33 -36.20 -0.43 3.90
N ASP A 34 -36.05 -0.48 5.24
CA ASP A 34 -34.88 -1.06 5.90
C ASP A 34 -34.67 -2.54 5.55
N GLU A 35 -35.75 -3.30 5.39
CA GLU A 35 -35.71 -4.72 5.03
C GLU A 35 -35.44 -4.91 3.53
N ILE A 36 -36.01 -4.06 2.65
CA ILE A 36 -35.61 -4.00 1.24
C ILE A 36 -34.11 -3.72 1.12
N ASN A 37 -33.59 -2.71 1.83
CA ASN A 37 -32.17 -2.37 1.81
C ASN A 37 -31.30 -3.52 2.37
N ARG A 38 -31.76 -4.26 3.39
CA ARG A 38 -31.10 -5.48 3.88
C ARG A 38 -31.04 -6.60 2.83
N LEU A 39 -32.14 -6.81 2.09
CA LEU A 39 -32.20 -7.79 1.01
C LEU A 39 -31.27 -7.39 -0.15
N LEU A 40 -31.25 -6.10 -0.53
CA LEU A 40 -30.35 -5.55 -1.56
C LEU A 40 -28.87 -5.68 -1.18
N GLY A 41 -28.51 -5.45 0.10
CA GLY A 41 -27.16 -5.71 0.60
C GLY A 41 -26.74 -7.17 0.41
N MET A 42 -27.63 -8.13 0.75
CA MET A 42 -27.37 -9.55 0.48
C MET A 42 -27.26 -9.87 -1.03
N VAL A 43 -27.97 -9.17 -1.92
CA VAL A 43 -27.82 -9.34 -3.38
C VAL A 43 -26.43 -8.90 -3.84
N VAL A 44 -25.95 -7.74 -3.41
CA VAL A 44 -24.61 -7.23 -3.70
C VAL A 44 -23.53 -8.20 -3.18
N ASP A 45 -23.73 -8.76 -1.98
CA ASP A 45 -22.83 -9.77 -1.42
C ASP A 45 -22.85 -11.10 -2.18
N VAL A 46 -24.01 -11.52 -2.71
CA VAL A 46 -24.12 -12.68 -3.61
C VAL A 46 -23.34 -12.45 -4.91
N GLU A 47 -23.38 -11.24 -5.49
CA GLU A 47 -22.58 -10.89 -6.68
C GLU A 47 -21.08 -10.85 -6.37
N ASN A 48 -20.68 -10.23 -5.26
CA ASN A 48 -19.30 -10.18 -4.79
C ASN A 48 -18.73 -11.58 -4.53
N LEU A 49 -19.49 -12.46 -3.88
CA LEU A 49 -19.11 -13.85 -3.65
C LEU A 49 -19.08 -14.66 -4.94
N PHE A 50 -20.03 -14.48 -5.86
CA PHE A 50 -20.02 -15.15 -7.16
C PHE A 50 -18.77 -14.80 -7.97
N MET A 51 -18.42 -13.51 -8.04
CA MET A 51 -17.18 -13.04 -8.68
C MET A 51 -15.93 -13.56 -7.97
N SER A 52 -15.97 -13.74 -6.65
CA SER A 52 -14.87 -14.32 -5.87
C SER A 52 -14.71 -15.82 -6.12
N VAL A 53 -15.80 -16.59 -6.17
CA VAL A 53 -15.80 -18.02 -6.53
C VAL A 53 -15.21 -18.23 -7.93
N HIS A 54 -15.50 -17.36 -8.90
CA HIS A 54 -14.94 -17.45 -10.24
C HIS A 54 -13.46 -17.07 -10.34
N LYS A 55 -12.95 -16.18 -9.47
CA LYS A 55 -11.54 -15.73 -9.46
C LYS A 55 -10.62 -16.57 -8.57
N GLU A 56 -11.14 -17.25 -7.56
CA GLU A 56 -10.32 -17.97 -6.57
C GLU A 56 -9.76 -19.30 -7.13
N GLU A 57 -8.45 -19.48 -6.97
CA GLU A 57 -7.70 -20.65 -7.45
C GLU A 57 -7.62 -21.76 -6.39
N ASP A 58 -7.57 -21.38 -5.11
CA ASP A 58 -7.44 -22.34 -4.00
C ASP A 58 -8.75 -23.09 -3.76
N THR A 59 -8.69 -24.43 -3.79
CA THR A 59 -9.87 -25.30 -3.74
C THR A 59 -10.62 -25.21 -2.41
N ASP A 60 -9.92 -25.01 -1.30
CA ASP A 60 -10.54 -24.96 0.02
C ASP A 60 -11.26 -23.61 0.19
N THR A 61 -10.58 -22.52 -0.17
CA THR A 61 -11.12 -21.16 -0.17
C THR A 61 -12.35 -21.02 -1.07
N LYS A 62 -12.28 -21.57 -2.29
CA LYS A 62 -13.38 -21.59 -3.28
C LYS A 62 -14.61 -22.36 -2.79
N GLN A 63 -14.42 -23.48 -2.07
CA GLN A 63 -15.53 -24.23 -1.45
C GLN A 63 -16.25 -23.39 -0.39
N VAL A 64 -15.52 -22.61 0.42
CA VAL A 64 -16.12 -21.73 1.44
C VAL A 64 -16.90 -20.58 0.79
N TYR A 65 -16.34 -19.89 -0.19
CA TYR A 65 -17.05 -18.83 -0.92
C TYR A 65 -18.32 -19.38 -1.60
N PHE A 66 -18.29 -20.59 -2.16
CA PHE A 66 -19.47 -21.22 -2.77
C PHE A 66 -20.51 -21.69 -1.74
N TYR A 67 -20.10 -22.07 -0.53
CA TYR A 67 -21.02 -22.30 0.59
C TYR A 67 -21.71 -20.99 1.00
N LEU A 68 -20.96 -19.90 1.20
CA LEU A 68 -21.53 -18.60 1.61
C LEU A 68 -22.44 -18.00 0.53
N PHE A 69 -22.08 -18.13 -0.75
CA PHE A 69 -22.94 -17.78 -1.89
C PHE A 69 -24.30 -18.51 -1.83
N LYS A 70 -24.29 -19.83 -1.58
CA LYS A 70 -25.52 -20.62 -1.43
C LYS A 70 -26.31 -20.23 -0.18
N LEU A 71 -25.64 -19.89 0.92
CA LEU A 71 -26.26 -19.43 2.17
C LEU A 71 -27.01 -18.11 1.95
N LEU A 72 -26.35 -17.07 1.45
CA LEU A 72 -26.99 -15.78 1.19
C LEU A 72 -28.13 -15.91 0.17
N ARG A 73 -27.94 -16.68 -0.91
CA ARG A 73 -29.01 -16.93 -1.90
C ARG A 73 -30.22 -17.66 -1.31
N LYS A 74 -30.01 -18.60 -0.37
CA LYS A 74 -31.10 -19.22 0.42
C LYS A 74 -31.77 -18.20 1.33
N CYS A 75 -31.00 -17.33 1.97
CA CYS A 75 -31.53 -16.31 2.88
C CYS A 75 -32.35 -15.23 2.18
N ILE A 76 -31.96 -14.78 0.99
CA ILE A 76 -32.79 -13.90 0.13
C ILE A 76 -34.11 -14.61 -0.21
N LEU A 77 -34.05 -15.83 -0.74
CA LEU A 77 -35.22 -16.63 -1.16
C LEU A 77 -36.18 -16.98 0.00
N GLN A 78 -35.72 -16.90 1.25
CA GLN A 78 -36.51 -17.19 2.45
C GLN A 78 -36.71 -15.96 3.35
N MET A 79 -36.29 -14.76 2.91
CA MET A 79 -36.22 -13.52 3.71
C MET A 79 -35.51 -13.65 5.07
N THR A 80 -34.67 -14.66 5.30
CA THR A 80 -34.01 -14.87 6.59
C THR A 80 -32.76 -14.00 6.76
N ARG A 81 -32.22 -13.97 7.99
CA ARG A 81 -30.88 -13.45 8.26
C ARG A 81 -29.86 -14.60 8.15
N PRO A 82 -28.68 -14.39 7.54
CA PRO A 82 -27.75 -15.47 7.31
C PRO A 82 -27.02 -15.86 8.59
N VAL A 83 -27.16 -17.13 8.96
CA VAL A 83 -26.39 -17.78 10.03
C VAL A 83 -25.58 -18.89 9.40
N VAL A 84 -24.29 -18.95 9.71
CA VAL A 84 -23.39 -20.01 9.24
C VAL A 84 -23.70 -21.29 10.02
N GLU A 85 -24.58 -22.11 9.47
CA GLU A 85 -24.97 -23.43 9.97
C GLU A 85 -23.93 -24.49 9.55
N GLY A 86 -23.34 -25.23 10.50
CA GLY A 86 -22.47 -26.37 10.17
C GLY A 86 -21.70 -27.00 11.34
N SER A 87 -21.09 -28.15 11.06
CA SER A 87 -20.26 -28.94 11.98
C SER A 87 -18.96 -28.27 12.44
N LEU A 88 -18.70 -27.04 11.98
CA LEU A 88 -17.56 -26.21 12.39
C LEU A 88 -17.76 -25.61 13.80
N GLY A 89 -19.00 -25.57 14.31
CA GLY A 89 -19.36 -24.89 15.55
C GLY A 89 -19.41 -23.36 15.39
N SER A 90 -20.00 -22.69 16.38
CA SER A 90 -20.13 -21.24 16.44
C SER A 90 -19.01 -20.58 17.26
N PRO A 91 -18.70 -19.29 17.03
CA PRO A 91 -17.79 -18.52 17.87
C PRO A 91 -18.37 -18.23 19.26
N PRO A 92 -17.53 -18.04 20.30
CA PRO A 92 -16.07 -18.10 20.29
C PRO A 92 -15.53 -19.53 20.35
N PHE A 93 -14.46 -19.81 19.60
CA PHE A 93 -13.89 -21.15 19.44
C PHE A 93 -12.91 -21.55 20.54
N GLU A 94 -12.34 -20.58 21.24
CA GLU A 94 -11.27 -20.79 22.23
C GLU A 94 -11.27 -19.65 23.26
N LYS A 95 -10.95 -19.95 24.53
CA LYS A 95 -10.79 -18.97 25.61
C LYS A 95 -9.58 -19.37 26.49
N PRO A 96 -8.75 -18.41 26.95
CA PRO A 96 -8.73 -16.98 26.60
C PRO A 96 -8.50 -16.73 25.11
N ASN A 97 -9.06 -15.64 24.59
CA ASN A 97 -8.87 -15.23 23.21
C ASN A 97 -7.52 -14.51 23.01
N ILE A 98 -7.12 -14.28 21.76
CA ILE A 98 -5.83 -13.67 21.43
C ILE A 98 -5.72 -12.26 22.03
N GLU A 99 -6.79 -11.47 22.04
CA GLU A 99 -6.76 -10.15 22.70
C GLU A 99 -6.46 -10.26 24.20
N GLN A 100 -7.16 -11.12 24.94
CA GLN A 100 -6.90 -11.29 26.37
C GLN A 100 -5.48 -11.83 26.64
N GLY A 101 -5.01 -12.80 25.84
CA GLY A 101 -3.64 -13.30 25.96
C GLY A 101 -2.58 -12.23 25.70
N VAL A 102 -2.81 -11.33 24.73
CA VAL A 102 -1.91 -10.20 24.42
C VAL A 102 -2.00 -9.08 25.47
N LEU A 103 -3.16 -8.87 26.10
CA LEU A 103 -3.29 -7.96 27.25
C LEU A 103 -2.56 -8.52 28.48
N ASN A 104 -2.77 -9.80 28.79
CA ASN A 104 -2.06 -10.53 29.86
C ASN A 104 -0.54 -10.49 29.64
N PHE A 105 -0.07 -10.69 28.40
CA PHE A 105 1.34 -10.54 28.01
C PHE A 105 1.92 -9.16 28.34
N VAL A 106 1.22 -8.07 27.98
CA VAL A 106 1.70 -6.71 28.25
C VAL A 106 1.78 -6.44 29.76
N GLN A 107 0.80 -6.91 30.53
CA GLN A 107 0.85 -6.81 31.98
C GLN A 107 2.01 -7.64 32.56
N TYR A 108 2.12 -8.92 32.19
CA TYR A 108 3.12 -9.86 32.70
C TYR A 108 4.56 -9.40 32.44
N LYS A 109 4.88 -9.01 31.20
CA LYS A 109 6.27 -8.71 30.80
C LYS A 109 6.65 -7.23 30.96
N PHE A 110 5.71 -6.29 31.02
CA PHE A 110 6.01 -4.84 30.98
C PHE A 110 5.45 -3.98 32.13
N SER A 111 4.77 -4.55 33.13
CA SER A 111 4.28 -3.76 34.28
C SER A 111 5.39 -3.07 35.09
N HIS A 112 6.62 -3.60 35.07
CA HIS A 112 7.77 -3.00 35.75
C HIS A 112 8.39 -1.79 35.00
N LEU A 113 8.03 -1.57 33.73
CA LEU A 113 8.55 -0.46 32.93
C LEU A 113 7.92 0.88 33.32
N ALA A 114 8.61 1.98 32.99
CA ALA A 114 8.12 3.34 33.21
C ALA A 114 6.80 3.59 32.45
N PRO A 115 5.88 4.44 32.94
CA PRO A 115 4.55 4.61 32.33
C PRO A 115 4.56 4.91 30.82
N ARG A 116 5.51 5.71 30.34
CA ARG A 116 5.68 6.04 28.91
C ARG A 116 6.08 4.85 28.04
N GLU A 117 6.90 3.95 28.58
CA GLU A 117 7.35 2.73 27.91
C GLU A 117 6.27 1.65 27.96
N ARG A 118 5.55 1.55 29.09
CA ARG A 118 4.39 0.67 29.24
C ARG A 118 3.26 1.03 28.27
N GLN A 119 2.96 2.32 28.15
CA GLN A 119 2.04 2.87 27.14
C GLN A 119 2.52 2.53 25.71
N THR A 120 3.84 2.65 25.46
CA THR A 120 4.43 2.26 24.17
C THR A 120 4.21 0.77 23.85
N MET A 121 4.38 -0.14 24.82
CA MET A 121 4.11 -1.57 24.60
C MET A 121 2.61 -1.87 24.40
N PHE A 122 1.73 -1.10 25.04
CA PHE A 122 0.28 -1.20 24.83
C PHE A 122 -0.16 -0.71 23.44
N GLU A 123 0.44 0.38 22.93
CA GLU A 123 0.21 0.83 21.55
C GLU A 123 0.74 -0.17 20.51
N LEU A 124 1.91 -0.77 20.76
CA LEU A 124 2.43 -1.86 19.91
C LEU A 124 1.56 -3.12 19.97
N SER A 125 0.96 -3.44 21.12
CA SER A 125 0.08 -4.60 21.25
C SER A 125 -1.26 -4.40 20.54
N LYS A 126 -1.88 -3.22 20.66
CA LYS A 126 -3.08 -2.85 19.90
C LYS A 126 -2.80 -2.76 18.39
N MET A 127 -1.62 -2.28 17.98
CA MET A 127 -1.18 -2.33 16.58
C MET A 127 -1.04 -3.77 16.06
N PHE A 128 -0.50 -4.68 16.87
CA PHE A 128 -0.39 -6.11 16.53
C PHE A 128 -1.76 -6.81 16.41
N LEU A 129 -2.68 -6.55 17.35
CA LEU A 129 -4.04 -7.08 17.32
C LEU A 129 -4.82 -6.57 16.09
N LEU A 130 -4.73 -5.27 15.81
CA LEU A 130 -5.29 -4.67 14.59
C LEU A 130 -4.73 -5.32 13.32
N CYS A 131 -3.42 -5.59 13.28
CA CYS A 131 -2.81 -6.30 12.16
C CYS A 131 -3.35 -7.73 11.99
N LEU A 132 -3.57 -8.49 13.07
CA LEU A 132 -4.13 -9.84 13.02
C LEU A 132 -5.58 -9.85 12.51
N ASN A 133 -6.41 -8.87 12.90
CA ASN A 133 -7.80 -8.80 12.47
C ASN A 133 -7.94 -8.62 10.95
N TYR A 134 -7.02 -7.89 10.31
CA TYR A 134 -6.98 -7.68 8.85
C TYR A 134 -5.94 -8.53 8.11
N TRP A 135 -5.37 -9.57 8.74
CA TRP A 135 -4.37 -10.42 8.08
C TRP A 135 -5.02 -11.53 7.25
N LYS A 136 -4.70 -11.65 5.95
CA LYS A 136 -5.07 -12.84 5.16
C LYS A 136 -4.22 -14.03 5.58
N LEU A 137 -4.84 -15.06 6.13
CA LEU A 137 -4.18 -16.30 6.51
C LEU A 137 -3.68 -17.09 5.29
N GLU A 138 -2.63 -17.89 5.50
CA GLU A 138 -2.16 -18.89 4.54
C GLU A 138 -3.28 -19.89 4.23
N THR A 139 -3.39 -20.34 2.98
CA THR A 139 -4.36 -21.41 2.66
C THR A 139 -3.91 -22.76 3.24
N PRO A 140 -4.81 -23.74 3.45
CA PRO A 140 -4.41 -25.04 3.98
C PRO A 140 -3.41 -25.78 3.08
N ALA A 141 -3.40 -25.50 1.77
CA ALA A 141 -2.41 -26.00 0.83
C ALA A 141 -1.01 -25.38 1.05
N GLN A 142 -0.95 -24.09 1.40
CA GLN A 142 0.30 -23.40 1.76
C GLN A 142 0.83 -23.88 3.12
N PHE A 143 -0.05 -23.98 4.13
CA PHE A 143 0.30 -24.47 5.46
C PHE A 143 0.85 -25.92 5.43
N ARG A 144 0.30 -26.79 4.57
CA ARG A 144 0.80 -28.16 4.34
C ARG A 144 2.25 -28.23 3.85
N GLN A 145 2.79 -27.18 3.22
CA GLN A 145 4.18 -27.16 2.76
C GLN A 145 5.20 -26.98 3.90
N ARG A 146 4.75 -26.65 5.12
CA ARG A 146 5.61 -26.30 6.26
C ARG A 146 5.22 -26.93 7.61
N SER A 147 4.23 -27.81 7.63
CA SER A 147 3.60 -28.36 8.85
C SER A 147 3.29 -29.85 8.69
N GLN A 148 3.05 -30.57 9.80
CA GLN A 148 2.73 -32.01 9.73
C GLN A 148 1.29 -32.26 9.25
N ALA A 149 1.01 -33.46 8.76
CA ALA A 149 -0.27 -33.80 8.13
C ALA A 149 -1.47 -33.70 9.09
N GLU A 150 -1.28 -34.01 10.38
CA GLU A 150 -2.33 -33.93 11.40
C GLU A 150 -2.71 -32.47 11.71
N ASP A 151 -1.73 -31.58 11.84
CA ASP A 151 -1.95 -30.14 12.03
C ASP A 151 -2.78 -29.53 10.90
N VAL A 152 -2.62 -30.01 9.66
CA VAL A 152 -3.31 -29.48 8.47
C VAL A 152 -4.81 -29.68 8.54
N ALA A 153 -5.30 -30.78 9.15
CA ALA A 153 -6.73 -31.00 9.32
C ALA A 153 -7.34 -29.98 10.29
N THR A 154 -6.72 -29.83 11.47
CA THR A 154 -7.10 -28.83 12.48
C THR A 154 -7.00 -27.40 11.94
N TYR A 155 -5.93 -27.11 11.19
CA TYR A 155 -5.75 -25.81 10.55
C TYR A 155 -6.82 -25.53 9.49
N LYS A 156 -7.20 -26.50 8.65
CA LYS A 156 -8.27 -26.33 7.66
C LYS A 156 -9.61 -25.99 8.31
N VAL A 157 -9.95 -26.59 9.45
CA VAL A 157 -11.17 -26.23 10.21
C VAL A 157 -11.11 -24.79 10.70
N ASN A 158 -9.98 -24.36 11.29
CA ASN A 158 -9.82 -22.99 11.77
C ASN A 158 -9.73 -21.95 10.64
N TYR A 159 -9.13 -22.28 9.50
CA TYR A 159 -9.12 -21.47 8.28
C TYR A 159 -10.54 -21.26 7.74
N THR A 160 -11.34 -22.34 7.72
CA THR A 160 -12.76 -22.29 7.31
C THR A 160 -13.58 -21.40 8.24
N ARG A 161 -13.42 -21.56 9.56
CA ARG A 161 -14.03 -20.68 10.58
C ARG A 161 -13.63 -19.22 10.37
N TRP A 162 -12.35 -18.94 10.16
CA TRP A 162 -11.84 -17.59 9.96
C TRP A 162 -12.40 -16.94 8.69
N LEU A 163 -12.52 -17.68 7.58
CA LEU A 163 -13.19 -17.18 6.38
C LEU A 163 -14.66 -16.83 6.66
N CYS A 164 -15.43 -17.76 7.24
CA CYS A 164 -16.88 -17.60 7.45
C CYS A 164 -17.26 -16.48 8.45
N TYR A 165 -16.51 -16.34 9.55
CA TYR A 165 -16.90 -15.45 10.66
C TYR A 165 -16.04 -14.18 10.78
N CYS A 166 -14.85 -14.14 10.16
CA CYS A 166 -13.92 -13.02 10.32
C CYS A 166 -13.55 -12.31 9.01
N HIS A 167 -13.13 -13.05 7.98
CA HIS A 167 -12.59 -12.43 6.76
C HIS A 167 -13.66 -12.03 5.74
N VAL A 168 -14.55 -12.95 5.35
CA VAL A 168 -15.62 -12.61 4.39
C VAL A 168 -16.58 -11.56 4.97
N PRO A 169 -16.95 -11.59 6.26
CA PRO A 169 -17.72 -10.50 6.88
C PRO A 169 -17.02 -9.13 6.97
N GLN A 170 -15.78 -8.96 6.48
CA GLN A 170 -15.15 -7.64 6.27
C GLN A 170 -15.43 -7.06 4.87
N SER A 171 -15.93 -7.88 3.94
CA SER A 171 -16.28 -7.49 2.57
C SER A 171 -17.75 -7.73 2.23
N CYS A 172 -18.45 -8.52 3.04
CA CYS A 172 -19.86 -8.84 2.92
C CYS A 172 -20.55 -8.64 4.28
N ASP A 173 -21.07 -7.45 4.53
CA ASP A 173 -21.55 -7.02 5.85
C ASP A 173 -22.91 -7.60 6.26
N SER A 174 -23.61 -8.24 5.31
CA SER A 174 -24.81 -9.04 5.61
C SER A 174 -24.52 -10.26 6.48
N LEU A 175 -23.27 -10.75 6.51
CA LEU A 175 -22.83 -11.88 7.33
C LEU A 175 -22.42 -11.44 8.75
N PRO A 176 -22.72 -12.22 9.80
CA PRO A 176 -22.28 -11.92 11.17
C PRO A 176 -20.75 -11.78 11.31
N ARG A 177 -20.27 -10.53 11.47
CA ARG A 177 -18.85 -10.19 11.60
C ARG A 177 -18.33 -10.34 13.02
N TYR A 178 -17.26 -11.12 13.18
CA TYR A 178 -16.50 -11.27 14.40
C TYR A 178 -15.01 -10.94 14.19
N GLU A 179 -14.34 -10.47 15.24
CA GLU A 179 -12.89 -10.20 15.17
C GLU A 179 -12.06 -11.47 15.40
N THR A 180 -11.05 -11.68 14.54
CA THR A 180 -10.11 -12.81 14.62
C THR A 180 -9.49 -12.92 16.02
N THR A 181 -9.11 -11.79 16.62
CA THR A 181 -8.49 -11.74 17.95
C THR A 181 -9.47 -12.00 19.11
N HIS A 182 -10.78 -11.95 18.85
CA HIS A 182 -11.81 -12.13 19.86
C HIS A 182 -12.38 -13.56 19.90
N VAL A 183 -12.47 -14.24 18.75
CA VAL A 183 -13.08 -15.58 18.65
C VAL A 183 -12.09 -16.75 18.61
N PHE A 184 -10.81 -16.48 18.34
CA PHE A 184 -9.72 -17.46 18.44
C PHE A 184 -8.78 -17.13 19.60
N GLY A 185 -8.03 -18.12 20.07
CA GLY A 185 -7.07 -18.02 21.16
C GLY A 185 -5.68 -18.56 20.78
N ARG A 186 -5.04 -19.23 21.74
CA ARG A 186 -3.67 -19.74 21.64
C ARG A 186 -3.44 -20.68 20.46
N SER A 187 -4.41 -21.54 20.13
CA SER A 187 -4.25 -22.65 19.19
C SER A 187 -4.13 -22.17 17.75
N LEU A 188 -4.99 -21.25 17.30
CA LEU A 188 -4.81 -20.63 15.97
C LEU A 188 -3.53 -19.79 15.92
N LEU A 189 -3.24 -19.04 17.00
CA LEU A 189 -2.07 -18.16 17.05
C LEU A 189 -0.77 -18.97 16.89
N ARG A 190 -0.65 -20.13 17.54
CA ARG A 190 0.46 -21.08 17.34
C ARG A 190 0.63 -21.55 15.88
N SER A 191 -0.45 -21.69 15.11
CA SER A 191 -0.34 -22.08 13.70
C SER A 191 0.21 -20.96 12.80
N ILE A 192 -0.14 -19.70 13.06
CA ILE A 192 0.11 -18.57 12.14
C ILE A 192 1.25 -17.64 12.55
N PHE A 193 1.57 -17.54 13.85
CA PHE A 193 2.36 -16.43 14.39
C PHE A 193 3.75 -16.28 13.76
N THR A 194 4.49 -17.37 13.53
CA THR A 194 5.83 -17.31 12.92
C THR A 194 5.84 -16.74 11.50
N VAL A 195 4.77 -16.97 10.73
CA VAL A 195 4.59 -16.41 9.38
C VAL A 195 4.10 -14.96 9.46
N THR A 196 3.11 -14.68 10.31
CA THR A 196 2.63 -13.30 10.56
C THR A 196 3.77 -12.41 11.07
N ARG A 197 4.63 -12.88 11.98
CA ARG A 197 5.83 -12.17 12.46
C ARG A 197 6.78 -11.84 11.32
N ARG A 198 7.10 -12.82 10.46
CA ARG A 198 7.98 -12.64 9.30
C ARG A 198 7.41 -11.60 8.32
N GLN A 199 6.13 -11.73 7.98
CA GLN A 199 5.47 -10.86 7.01
C GLN A 199 5.21 -9.45 7.55
N LEU A 200 4.93 -9.28 8.85
CA LEU A 200 4.85 -7.98 9.50
C LEU A 200 6.19 -7.25 9.49
N LEU A 201 7.28 -7.92 9.90
CA LEU A 201 8.61 -7.31 9.88
C LEU A 201 9.03 -6.90 8.47
N GLU A 202 8.69 -7.68 7.45
CA GLU A 202 8.92 -7.30 6.05
C GLU A 202 8.04 -6.12 5.61
N LYS A 203 6.75 -6.12 5.94
CA LYS A 203 5.85 -5.00 5.64
C LYS A 203 6.34 -3.71 6.29
N PHE A 204 6.74 -3.74 7.57
CA PHE A 204 7.36 -2.59 8.23
C PHE A 204 8.71 -2.20 7.61
N ARG A 205 9.52 -3.14 7.12
CA ARG A 205 10.77 -2.83 6.39
C ARG A 205 10.52 -2.06 5.08
N VAL A 206 9.42 -2.37 4.38
CA VAL A 206 8.98 -1.70 3.16
C VAL A 206 8.29 -0.36 3.44
N GLU A 207 7.49 -0.26 4.51
CA GLU A 207 6.65 0.91 4.79
C GLU A 207 7.24 1.92 5.79
N LYS A 208 8.41 1.63 6.40
CA LYS A 208 9.14 2.52 7.35
C LYS A 208 9.27 3.98 6.90
N ASP A 209 9.36 4.23 5.60
CA ASP A 209 9.56 5.56 5.01
C ASP A 209 8.25 6.34 4.82
N LYS A 210 7.09 5.72 5.07
CA LYS A 210 5.77 6.37 5.17
C LYS A 210 5.40 6.77 6.61
N LEU A 211 6.14 6.27 7.61
CA LEU A 211 5.80 6.44 9.03
C LEU A 211 6.45 7.71 9.61
N VAL A 212 5.70 8.39 10.49
CA VAL A 212 6.18 9.53 11.30
C VAL A 212 7.49 9.13 12.03
N PRO A 213 8.55 9.95 12.05
CA PRO A 213 9.88 9.56 12.53
C PRO A 213 9.92 8.94 13.93
N GLU A 214 9.06 9.41 14.84
CA GLU A 214 8.92 8.88 16.20
C GLU A 214 8.42 7.43 16.18
N LYS A 215 7.25 7.19 15.57
CA LYS A 215 6.65 5.85 15.43
C LYS A 215 7.55 4.92 14.62
N ARG A 216 8.21 5.41 13.58
CA ARG A 216 9.23 4.68 12.81
C ARG A 216 10.36 4.16 13.69
N THR A 217 10.95 5.03 14.51
CA THR A 217 12.08 4.70 15.39
C THR A 217 11.66 3.68 16.45
N LEU A 218 10.50 3.91 17.06
CA LEU A 218 9.88 3.07 18.08
C LEU A 218 9.58 1.67 17.54
N ILE A 219 8.95 1.55 16.37
CA ILE A 219 8.67 0.26 15.71
C ILE A 219 9.97 -0.46 15.36
N LEU A 220 10.95 0.19 14.73
CA LEU A 220 12.21 -0.46 14.33
C LEU A 220 13.04 -1.00 15.51
N THR A 221 12.93 -0.40 16.70
CA THR A 221 13.75 -0.72 17.88
C THR A 221 13.06 -1.66 18.87
N HIS A 222 11.75 -1.50 19.08
CA HIS A 222 11.00 -2.23 20.11
C HIS A 222 10.15 -3.38 19.54
N PHE A 223 9.56 -3.22 18.36
CA PHE A 223 8.61 -4.21 17.82
C PHE A 223 9.24 -5.59 17.51
N PRO A 224 10.48 -5.70 16.99
CA PRO A 224 11.13 -7.01 16.82
C PRO A 224 11.36 -7.76 18.15
N LYS A 225 11.62 -7.02 19.24
CA LYS A 225 11.78 -7.57 20.60
C LYS A 225 10.43 -7.97 21.18
N PHE A 226 9.41 -7.10 21.07
CA PHE A 226 8.03 -7.38 21.47
C PHE A 226 7.54 -8.70 20.84
N LEU A 227 7.71 -8.86 19.53
CA LEU A 227 7.32 -10.09 18.82
C LEU A 227 8.17 -11.32 19.23
N SER A 228 9.41 -11.14 19.67
CA SER A 228 10.23 -12.27 20.16
C SER A 228 9.77 -12.76 21.53
N MET A 229 9.56 -11.83 22.47
CA MET A 229 9.04 -12.17 23.81
C MET A 229 7.62 -12.74 23.72
N LEU A 230 6.80 -12.30 22.76
CA LEU A 230 5.47 -12.86 22.54
C LEU A 230 5.54 -14.28 21.93
N GLU A 231 6.54 -14.59 21.10
CA GLU A 231 6.76 -15.94 20.56
C GLU A 231 7.05 -16.97 21.68
N GLU A 232 7.90 -16.59 22.64
CA GLU A 232 8.24 -17.40 23.82
C GLU A 232 6.98 -17.80 24.60
N GLU A 233 6.05 -16.87 24.83
CA GLU A 233 4.82 -17.11 25.59
C GLU A 233 3.74 -17.85 24.77
N ILE A 234 3.72 -17.69 23.43
CA ILE A 234 2.81 -18.43 22.54
C ILE A 234 3.15 -19.93 22.55
N TYR A 235 4.42 -20.27 22.36
CA TYR A 235 4.87 -21.66 22.21
C TYR A 235 5.26 -22.31 23.55
N GLY A 236 5.84 -21.57 24.49
CA GLY A 236 6.31 -22.09 25.78
C GLY A 236 5.20 -22.69 26.64
N ALA A 237 5.33 -23.98 26.98
CA ALA A 237 4.29 -24.74 27.68
C ALA A 237 3.81 -24.06 28.97
N ASN A 238 4.75 -23.54 29.78
CA ASN A 238 4.51 -23.01 31.13
C ASN A 238 4.04 -21.54 31.16
N SER A 239 3.61 -20.97 30.03
CA SER A 239 3.26 -19.55 29.95
C SER A 239 1.90 -19.24 30.64
N PRO A 240 1.87 -18.38 31.67
CA PRO A 240 0.65 -18.13 32.46
C PRO A 240 -0.36 -17.19 31.77
N ILE A 241 0.03 -16.51 30.70
CA ILE A 241 -0.81 -15.48 30.05
C ILE A 241 -2.09 -16.06 29.40
N TRP A 242 -2.12 -17.39 29.21
CA TRP A 242 -3.22 -18.14 28.60
C TRP A 242 -4.15 -18.78 29.63
N GLU A 243 -3.93 -18.56 30.93
CA GLU A 243 -4.83 -19.01 31.98
C GLU A 243 -6.04 -18.08 32.12
N SER A 244 -7.23 -18.64 32.32
CA SER A 244 -8.47 -17.88 32.51
C SER A 244 -8.51 -17.12 33.85
N GLY A 245 -7.75 -17.58 34.84
CA GLY A 245 -7.55 -16.93 36.14
C GLY A 245 -6.31 -16.03 36.22
N PHE A 246 -5.71 -15.62 35.09
CA PHE A 246 -4.49 -14.80 35.11
C PHE A 246 -4.69 -13.51 35.92
N THR A 247 -3.86 -13.34 36.94
CA THR A 247 -3.78 -12.15 37.79
C THR A 247 -2.31 -11.79 38.01
N MET A 248 -2.01 -10.50 38.13
CA MET A 248 -0.66 -10.04 38.43
C MET A 248 -0.30 -10.39 39.89
N PRO A 249 0.93 -10.88 40.16
CA PRO A 249 1.40 -11.02 41.54
C PRO A 249 1.35 -9.66 42.27
N PRO A 250 0.96 -9.62 43.56
CA PRO A 250 1.08 -8.41 44.36
C PRO A 250 2.55 -8.00 44.41
N SER A 251 2.83 -6.72 44.15
CA SER A 251 4.21 -6.24 44.06
C SER A 251 4.88 -6.22 45.44
N GLU A 252 5.81 -7.16 45.67
CA GLU A 252 6.67 -7.15 46.86
C GLU A 252 7.53 -5.87 46.83
N GLY A 253 7.13 -4.87 47.63
CA GLY A 253 7.64 -3.50 47.49
C GLY A 253 7.84 -2.69 48.76
N THR A 254 7.33 -3.12 49.92
CA THR A 254 7.64 -2.47 51.21
C THR A 254 7.67 -3.50 52.35
N GLN A 255 8.86 -3.77 52.89
CA GLN A 255 9.00 -4.49 54.16
C GLN A 255 8.82 -3.52 55.34
N LEU A 256 7.96 -3.86 56.30
CA LEU A 256 8.06 -3.43 57.69
C LEU A 256 7.76 -4.62 58.61
N VAL A 257 8.45 -4.67 59.76
CA VAL A 257 8.58 -5.84 60.65
C VAL A 257 7.39 -5.93 61.63
N PRO A 258 6.94 -7.12 62.09
CA PRO A 258 5.54 -7.32 62.50
C PRO A 258 5.26 -7.46 64.03
N ARG A 259 3.96 -7.60 64.35
CA ARG A 259 3.29 -8.10 65.60
C ARG A 259 3.10 -7.12 66.80
N PRO A 260 2.15 -7.38 67.73
CA PRO A 260 0.92 -8.24 67.66
C PRO A 260 -0.38 -7.71 68.35
N ALA A 261 -1.53 -8.26 67.94
CA ALA A 261 -2.83 -8.36 68.69
C ALA A 261 -3.61 -7.03 68.95
N THR A 262 -4.92 -7.00 69.31
CA THR A 262 -5.89 -8.03 69.78
C THR A 262 -7.32 -7.89 69.18
N VAL A 263 -8.15 -8.92 69.39
CA VAL A 263 -9.57 -9.14 68.97
C VAL A 263 -10.64 -8.14 69.47
N SER A 264 -11.74 -7.96 68.69
CA SER A 264 -13.13 -8.34 69.04
C SER A 264 -14.19 -7.88 67.99
N ALA A 265 -15.46 -8.30 68.11
CA ALA A 265 -16.50 -8.10 67.07
C ALA A 265 -17.95 -7.89 67.61
N ALA A 266 -18.78 -7.15 66.84
CA ALA A 266 -20.27 -7.07 66.80
C ALA A 266 -20.65 -6.27 65.50
N VAL A 267 -21.70 -6.48 64.68
CA VAL A 267 -23.11 -6.94 64.84
C VAL A 267 -23.94 -5.85 65.56
N VAL A 268 -25.11 -5.33 65.12
CA VAL A 268 -26.36 -5.90 64.52
C VAL A 268 -26.96 -4.93 63.41
N PRO A 269 -28.22 -4.98 62.87
CA PRO A 269 -28.45 -4.80 61.41
C PRO A 269 -29.63 -3.88 60.98
N SER A 270 -30.07 -4.01 59.71
CA SER A 270 -31.47 -3.92 59.19
C SER A 270 -31.70 -2.98 57.98
N ALA A 271 -32.64 -3.39 57.12
CA ALA A 271 -33.21 -2.70 55.94
C ALA A 271 -34.68 -3.18 55.79
N PRO A 272 -35.44 -2.96 54.70
CA PRO A 272 -35.39 -1.98 53.60
C PRO A 272 -36.74 -1.19 53.51
N ILE A 273 -37.09 -0.58 52.37
CA ILE A 273 -38.46 -0.59 51.77
C ILE A 273 -38.47 -0.05 50.32
N PHE A 274 -39.57 -0.32 49.59
CA PHE A 274 -39.73 -0.29 48.12
C PHE A 274 -40.10 1.07 47.47
N SER A 275 -39.98 1.11 46.13
CA SER A 275 -40.58 2.03 45.14
C SER A 275 -42.04 1.62 44.79
N PRO A 276 -42.79 2.16 43.76
CA PRO A 276 -42.56 3.25 42.78
C PRO A 276 -43.63 4.40 42.93
N THR A 277 -44.30 5.10 41.97
CA THR A 277 -44.56 4.98 40.50
C THR A 277 -45.10 6.28 39.84
N MET A 278 -44.94 6.39 38.51
CA MET A 278 -45.72 7.12 37.45
C MET A 278 -46.73 8.26 37.77
N GLY A 279 -46.68 9.34 36.95
CA GLY A 279 -47.90 9.89 36.30
C GLY A 279 -48.05 11.41 36.05
N GLY A 280 -48.06 11.85 34.77
CA GLY A 280 -49.01 12.89 34.27
C GLY A 280 -48.60 14.37 34.05
N GLY A 281 -48.67 14.85 32.79
CA GLY A 281 -49.62 15.94 32.45
C GLY A 281 -49.22 17.43 32.32
N SER A 282 -48.52 17.79 31.23
CA SER A 282 -48.82 18.91 30.28
C SER A 282 -49.25 20.35 30.70
N ASN A 283 -48.41 21.32 30.27
CA ASN A 283 -48.73 22.56 29.49
C ASN A 283 -49.31 23.87 30.09
N SER A 284 -48.99 24.96 29.36
CA SER A 284 -49.50 26.36 29.34
C SER A 284 -48.84 27.41 30.28
N SER A 285 -48.68 28.70 29.95
CA SER A 285 -48.38 29.46 28.68
C SER A 285 -48.25 30.98 28.99
N LEU A 286 -47.96 31.83 27.97
CA LEU A 286 -47.87 33.33 27.98
C LEU A 286 -46.51 33.89 28.46
N SER A 287 -45.72 34.73 27.75
CA SER A 287 -45.90 35.92 26.86
C SER A 287 -46.08 37.25 27.62
N LEU A 288 -45.53 38.42 27.24
CA LEU A 288 -44.68 38.93 26.14
C LEU A 288 -44.02 40.26 26.67
N ASP A 289 -43.11 41.05 26.07
CA ASP A 289 -42.33 41.13 24.81
C ASP A 289 -41.13 42.10 25.01
N SER A 290 -40.17 42.21 24.06
CA SER A 290 -39.58 43.48 23.52
C SER A 290 -38.19 43.34 22.83
N GLY A 291 -38.20 43.37 21.48
CA GLY A 291 -37.43 44.34 20.67
C GLY A 291 -35.90 44.24 20.44
N GLY A 292 -35.52 44.12 19.15
CA GLY A 292 -34.41 44.92 18.57
C GLY A 292 -33.20 44.17 17.97
N ALA A 293 -32.91 44.44 16.69
CA ALA A 293 -31.65 44.12 16.00
C ALA A 293 -30.56 45.21 16.29
N GLU A 294 -29.30 45.21 15.82
CA GLU A 294 -28.67 44.73 14.56
C GLU A 294 -27.12 44.50 14.76
N PRO A 295 -26.24 44.32 13.73
CA PRO A 295 -24.87 43.78 13.89
C PRO A 295 -23.71 44.80 14.05
N MET A 296 -22.46 44.33 13.84
CA MET A 296 -21.13 44.96 14.04
C MET A 296 -20.75 46.01 12.94
N PRO A 297 -19.54 46.66 12.89
CA PRO A 297 -18.31 46.54 13.71
C PRO A 297 -17.52 47.87 14.04
N GLU A 298 -16.26 47.70 14.54
CA GLU A 298 -15.05 48.57 14.39
C GLU A 298 -14.39 49.33 15.59
N THR A 299 -13.05 49.18 15.67
CA THR A 299 -11.97 50.08 16.19
C THR A 299 -11.87 50.54 17.67
N LEU A 300 -10.84 50.02 18.38
CA LEU A 300 -9.55 50.66 18.84
C LEU A 300 -9.53 52.09 19.48
N PRO A 301 -8.42 52.55 20.14
CA PRO A 301 -7.20 51.89 20.66
C PRO A 301 -6.80 52.30 22.11
N THR A 302 -5.69 51.77 22.67
CA THR A 302 -4.56 52.59 23.21
C THR A 302 -3.30 51.76 23.57
N SER A 303 -2.14 52.42 23.55
CA SER A 303 -0.82 51.94 24.04
C SER A 303 0.00 53.15 24.54
N PRO A 304 1.13 52.95 25.25
CA PRO A 304 2.44 53.14 24.59
C PRO A 304 3.54 52.17 25.12
N ALA A 305 4.75 52.05 24.54
CA ALA A 305 5.42 52.79 23.45
C ALA A 305 6.00 51.78 22.39
N GLY A 306 7.06 51.95 21.58
CA GLY A 306 8.16 52.94 21.43
C GLY A 306 9.54 52.22 21.45
N GLU A 307 10.56 52.55 20.66
CA GLU A 307 10.72 53.60 19.63
C GLU A 307 11.48 53.04 18.38
N LYS A 308 12.48 53.75 17.81
CA LYS A 308 13.17 53.44 16.53
C LYS A 308 14.73 53.50 16.71
N ARG A 309 15.65 53.36 15.74
CA ARG A 309 15.63 53.56 14.26
C ARG A 309 16.94 53.08 13.57
N LYS A 310 16.88 52.87 12.23
CA LYS A 310 17.94 52.88 11.17
C LYS A 310 18.32 51.56 10.48
N LEU A 311 18.57 51.70 9.16
CA LEU A 311 19.17 50.76 8.22
C LEU A 311 20.70 51.00 8.09
N PRO A 312 21.42 50.07 7.46
CA PRO A 312 22.33 50.45 6.37
C PRO A 312 22.06 49.67 5.07
N GLU A 313 22.41 50.27 3.93
CA GLU A 313 22.40 49.64 2.60
C GLU A 313 23.78 49.06 2.23
N ASN A 314 23.85 48.38 1.07
CA ASN A 314 25.05 47.88 0.37
C ASN A 314 25.71 46.60 0.93
N LEU A 315 25.23 45.46 0.43
CA LEU A 315 26.09 44.33 0.03
C LEU A 315 25.79 44.00 -1.45
N THR A 316 26.81 43.60 -2.20
CA THR A 316 26.82 43.62 -3.68
C THR A 316 26.47 42.27 -4.33
N LEU A 317 26.40 42.25 -5.67
CA LEU A 317 25.76 41.23 -6.52
C LEU A 317 26.45 39.83 -6.59
N GLU A 318 27.24 39.46 -5.58
CA GLU A 318 28.10 38.27 -5.59
C GLU A 318 27.56 37.11 -4.73
N ASP A 319 27.15 37.34 -3.49
CA ASP A 319 26.88 36.26 -2.53
C ASP A 319 25.58 35.46 -2.77
N ALA A 320 24.66 35.98 -3.59
CA ALA A 320 23.43 35.28 -3.98
C ALA A 320 23.65 34.05 -4.92
N LYS A 321 24.91 33.62 -5.14
CA LYS A 321 25.28 32.52 -6.05
C LYS A 321 25.74 31.23 -5.34
N ARG A 322 25.76 31.16 -4.00
CA ARG A 322 26.23 29.99 -3.23
C ARG A 322 25.16 28.95 -2.87
N LEU A 323 24.49 28.40 -3.89
CA LEU A 323 24.05 27.00 -3.87
C LEU A 323 24.12 26.34 -5.27
N ARG A 324 25.18 26.67 -6.03
CA ARG A 324 25.43 26.04 -7.34
C ARG A 324 25.82 24.57 -7.19
N VAL A 325 25.38 23.78 -8.17
CA VAL A 325 25.71 22.36 -8.34
C VAL A 325 27.23 22.15 -8.33
N MET A 326 27.71 21.25 -7.48
CA MET A 326 28.97 20.54 -7.70
C MET A 326 28.63 19.07 -8.04
N GLY A 327 29.14 18.51 -9.13
CA GLY A 327 29.93 19.16 -10.17
C GLY A 327 29.95 18.38 -11.48
N ASP A 328 30.45 19.02 -12.52
CA ASP A 328 30.51 18.45 -13.87
C ASP A 328 31.45 17.25 -13.94
N ILE A 329 31.09 16.27 -14.78
CA ILE A 329 31.93 15.11 -15.07
C ILE A 329 32.94 15.54 -16.15
N PRO A 330 34.27 15.43 -15.93
CA PRO A 330 35.27 15.83 -16.92
C PRO A 330 35.08 15.11 -18.27
N MET A 331 35.17 15.85 -19.37
CA MET A 331 34.94 15.31 -20.72
C MET A 331 36.00 14.28 -21.15
N GLU A 332 37.20 14.31 -20.58
CA GLU A 332 38.20 13.24 -20.74
C GLU A 332 37.64 11.87 -20.29
N LEU A 333 36.97 11.83 -19.13
CA LEU A 333 36.32 10.64 -18.59
C LEU A 333 35.07 10.22 -19.39
N VAL A 334 34.56 11.09 -20.26
CA VAL A 334 33.48 10.75 -21.22
C VAL A 334 34.09 10.11 -22.48
N ASN A 335 35.19 10.66 -23.00
CA ASN A 335 35.90 10.09 -24.15
C ASN A 335 36.53 8.73 -23.83
N GLU A 336 37.16 8.58 -22.66
CA GLU A 336 37.74 7.31 -22.18
C GLU A 336 36.66 6.21 -22.01
N VAL A 337 35.45 6.60 -21.59
CA VAL A 337 34.28 5.70 -21.54
C VAL A 337 33.75 5.38 -22.94
N MET A 338 33.82 6.27 -23.93
CA MET A 338 33.47 5.94 -25.32
C MET A 338 34.47 4.95 -25.96
N LEU A 339 35.77 5.12 -25.70
CA LEU A 339 36.83 4.29 -26.28
C LEU A 339 36.85 2.83 -25.78
N THR A 340 36.15 2.53 -24.67
CA THR A 340 36.06 1.17 -24.11
C THR A 340 34.74 0.44 -24.41
N ILE A 341 34.00 0.87 -25.45
CA ILE A 341 32.74 0.25 -25.90
C ILE A 341 32.96 -0.89 -26.92
N THR A 342 34.20 -1.05 -27.43
CA THR A 342 34.51 -1.75 -28.69
C THR A 342 34.65 -3.27 -28.62
N ASP A 343 34.67 -3.90 -27.44
CA ASP A 343 34.83 -5.35 -27.28
C ASP A 343 33.63 -5.99 -26.55
N PRO A 344 32.80 -6.81 -27.22
CA PRO A 344 31.67 -7.51 -26.61
C PRO A 344 32.02 -8.67 -25.67
N ALA A 345 33.26 -9.19 -25.68
CA ALA A 345 33.56 -10.51 -25.11
C ALA A 345 33.63 -10.56 -23.56
N ALA A 346 33.66 -9.41 -22.88
CA ALA A 346 34.01 -9.32 -21.45
C ALA A 346 32.81 -9.22 -20.47
N MET A 347 31.58 -9.49 -20.91
CA MET A 347 30.35 -9.17 -20.14
C MET A 347 29.62 -10.39 -19.53
N LEU A 348 30.16 -11.00 -18.47
CA LEU A 348 29.42 -11.92 -17.60
C LEU A 348 29.73 -11.71 -16.10
N GLY A 349 28.70 -11.39 -15.32
CA GLY A 349 28.75 -11.22 -13.86
C GLY A 349 27.33 -11.18 -13.27
N PRO A 350 27.11 -11.58 -12.00
CA PRO A 350 25.79 -12.04 -11.55
C PRO A 350 24.76 -10.95 -11.19
N GLU A 351 23.60 -11.05 -11.85
CA GLU A 351 22.23 -10.70 -11.43
C GLU A 351 21.96 -9.57 -10.41
N THR A 352 21.28 -8.50 -10.87
CA THR A 352 20.63 -7.48 -10.02
C THR A 352 19.11 -7.45 -10.24
N SER A 353 18.45 -8.44 -9.63
CA SER A 353 17.15 -8.97 -10.06
C SER A 353 15.96 -7.96 -10.12
N LEU A 354 15.94 -6.90 -9.30
CA LEU A 354 14.80 -5.96 -9.24
C LEU A 354 14.74 -4.91 -10.36
N LEU A 355 15.84 -4.68 -11.09
CA LEU A 355 15.86 -3.79 -12.26
C LEU A 355 15.90 -4.58 -13.57
N SER A 356 16.60 -5.73 -13.56
CA SER A 356 16.62 -6.71 -14.66
C SER A 356 15.20 -7.04 -15.15
N ALA A 357 14.29 -7.39 -14.23
CA ALA A 357 12.93 -7.83 -14.56
C ALA A 357 12.05 -6.80 -15.30
N ASN A 358 12.28 -5.49 -15.13
CA ASN A 358 11.53 -4.45 -15.87
C ASN A 358 12.18 -4.16 -17.23
N ALA A 359 13.51 -4.13 -17.30
CA ALA A 359 14.24 -3.95 -18.55
C ALA A 359 13.95 -5.10 -19.51
N ALA A 360 14.02 -6.35 -19.04
CA ALA A 360 13.75 -7.55 -19.84
C ALA A 360 12.31 -7.60 -20.41
N ARG A 361 11.32 -7.00 -19.73
CA ARG A 361 9.92 -6.95 -20.21
C ARG A 361 9.70 -5.91 -21.31
N ASP A 362 10.35 -4.75 -21.20
CA ASP A 362 10.37 -3.74 -22.27
C ASP A 362 11.20 -4.26 -23.48
N GLU A 363 12.28 -5.00 -23.22
CA GLU A 363 13.10 -5.69 -24.22
C GLU A 363 12.30 -6.76 -25.00
N THR A 364 11.41 -7.52 -24.34
CA THR A 364 10.46 -8.44 -25.01
C THR A 364 9.50 -7.69 -25.94
N ALA A 365 8.85 -6.62 -25.47
CA ALA A 365 7.92 -5.85 -26.30
C ALA A 365 8.64 -5.22 -27.52
N ARG A 366 9.85 -4.69 -27.32
CA ARG A 366 10.68 -4.13 -28.40
C ARG A 366 11.16 -5.20 -29.40
N LEU A 367 11.33 -6.45 -28.96
CA LEU A 367 11.64 -7.57 -29.85
C LEU A 367 10.43 -7.97 -30.70
N GLU A 368 9.21 -7.93 -30.15
CA GLU A 368 7.97 -8.14 -30.92
C GLU A 368 7.74 -7.03 -31.96
N GLU A 369 8.04 -5.77 -31.63
CA GLU A 369 8.00 -4.65 -32.58
C GLU A 369 8.99 -4.87 -33.74
N ARG A 370 10.25 -5.20 -33.42
CA ARG A 370 11.28 -5.49 -34.44
C ARG A 370 10.90 -6.67 -35.35
N ARG A 371 10.08 -7.60 -34.86
CA ARG A 371 9.57 -8.76 -35.61
C ARG A 371 8.28 -8.47 -36.39
N GLY A 372 7.72 -7.27 -36.31
CA GLY A 372 6.46 -6.90 -36.96
C GLY A 372 5.22 -7.57 -36.35
N ILE A 373 5.31 -8.07 -35.11
CA ILE A 373 4.19 -8.71 -34.40
C ILE A 373 3.27 -7.65 -33.78
N ILE A 374 3.85 -6.53 -33.34
CA ILE A 374 3.12 -5.36 -32.83
C ILE A 374 3.41 -4.10 -33.65
N GLU A 375 2.41 -3.23 -33.77
CA GLU A 375 2.49 -1.95 -34.47
C GLU A 375 1.92 -0.81 -33.59
N PHE A 376 2.54 0.36 -33.66
CA PHE A 376 2.08 1.58 -32.99
C PHE A 376 1.56 2.61 -34.00
N HIS A 377 0.29 2.99 -33.89
CA HIS A 377 -0.34 3.96 -34.79
C HIS A 377 -0.99 5.12 -34.00
N VAL A 378 -0.54 6.36 -34.23
CA VAL A 378 -1.25 7.54 -33.73
C VAL A 378 -2.43 7.81 -34.65
N ILE A 379 -3.64 7.59 -34.14
CA ILE A 379 -4.90 7.80 -34.86
C ILE A 379 -5.77 8.85 -34.18
N GLY A 380 -6.70 9.41 -34.92
CA GLY A 380 -7.72 10.34 -34.43
C GLY A 380 -8.90 10.36 -35.38
N ASN A 381 -10.07 10.78 -34.92
CA ASN A 381 -11.22 10.89 -35.79
C ASN A 381 -11.06 12.08 -36.75
N SER A 382 -11.32 11.86 -38.04
CA SER A 382 -11.30 12.92 -39.05
C SER A 382 -12.68 13.02 -39.69
N LEU A 383 -13.26 14.22 -39.66
CA LEU A 383 -14.58 14.51 -40.26
C LEU A 383 -14.53 14.56 -41.80
N THR A 384 -13.41 14.21 -42.43
CA THR A 384 -13.27 14.11 -43.88
C THR A 384 -13.99 12.87 -44.43
N PRO A 385 -14.76 12.96 -45.53
CA PRO A 385 -15.60 11.85 -46.03
C PRO A 385 -14.82 10.63 -46.55
N LYS A 386 -13.48 10.70 -46.66
CA LYS A 386 -12.60 9.55 -46.95
C LYS A 386 -12.02 8.94 -45.67
N ALA A 387 -12.84 8.77 -44.62
CA ALA A 387 -12.40 8.16 -43.37
C ALA A 387 -11.94 6.71 -43.60
N ASN A 388 -10.68 6.41 -43.25
CA ASN A 388 -10.11 5.07 -43.41
C ASN A 388 -10.86 4.05 -42.54
N ARG A 389 -11.60 3.13 -43.18
CA ARG A 389 -12.40 2.09 -42.48
C ARG A 389 -11.60 1.31 -41.43
N ARG A 390 -10.31 1.06 -41.68
CA ARG A 390 -9.37 0.43 -40.73
C ARG A 390 -9.13 1.27 -39.47
N VAL A 391 -9.00 2.59 -39.60
CA VAL A 391 -8.83 3.51 -38.47
C VAL A 391 -10.09 3.56 -37.60
N LEU A 392 -11.28 3.57 -38.21
CA LEU A 392 -12.54 3.53 -37.47
C LEU A 392 -12.69 2.22 -36.67
N LEU A 393 -12.34 1.06 -37.28
CA LEU A 393 -12.31 -0.23 -36.59
C LEU A 393 -11.33 -0.24 -35.39
N TRP A 394 -10.16 0.40 -35.53
CA TRP A 394 -9.21 0.55 -34.43
C TRP A 394 -9.73 1.47 -33.31
N LEU A 395 -10.41 2.58 -33.63
CA LEU A 395 -11.05 3.44 -32.64
C LEU A 395 -12.17 2.73 -31.87
N VAL A 396 -13.01 1.93 -32.55
CA VAL A 396 -14.03 1.08 -31.88
C VAL A 396 -13.37 0.01 -31.00
N GLY A 397 -12.27 -0.61 -31.48
CA GLY A 397 -11.47 -1.53 -30.66
C GLY A 397 -10.94 -0.87 -29.38
N LEU A 398 -10.38 0.33 -29.50
CA LEU A 398 -9.89 1.13 -28.37
C LEU A 398 -11.00 1.53 -27.40
N GLN A 399 -12.16 1.98 -27.89
CA GLN A 399 -13.34 2.26 -27.06
C GLN A 399 -13.71 1.05 -26.20
N ASN A 400 -13.74 -0.16 -26.79
CA ASN A 400 -14.04 -1.38 -26.07
C ASN A 400 -12.96 -1.72 -25.03
N VAL A 401 -11.68 -1.58 -25.35
CA VAL A 401 -10.59 -1.77 -24.37
C VAL A 401 -10.70 -0.79 -23.21
N PHE A 402 -10.91 0.50 -23.47
CA PHE A 402 -11.11 1.50 -22.41
C PHE A 402 -12.37 1.18 -21.58
N SER A 403 -13.50 0.83 -22.22
CA SER A 403 -14.75 0.49 -21.53
C SER A 403 -14.65 -0.75 -20.63
N HIS A 404 -13.77 -1.71 -20.93
CA HIS A 404 -13.56 -2.88 -20.08
C HIS A 404 -12.51 -2.67 -19.00
N GLN A 405 -11.53 -1.79 -19.21
CA GLN A 405 -10.42 -1.57 -18.27
C GLN A 405 -10.65 -0.37 -17.32
N LEU A 406 -11.58 0.54 -17.64
CA LEU A 406 -11.91 1.73 -16.85
C LEU A 406 -13.40 1.73 -16.45
N PRO A 407 -13.86 0.79 -15.59
CA PRO A 407 -15.28 0.66 -15.24
C PRO A 407 -15.87 1.88 -14.51
N ARG A 408 -15.03 2.73 -13.90
CA ARG A 408 -15.41 4.03 -13.31
C ARG A 408 -15.75 5.11 -14.35
N MET A 409 -15.53 4.87 -15.65
CA MET A 409 -15.77 5.82 -16.74
C MET A 409 -16.98 5.38 -17.60
N PRO A 410 -18.05 6.19 -17.73
CA PRO A 410 -19.21 5.84 -18.57
C PRO A 410 -18.84 5.58 -20.03
N LYS A 411 -19.50 4.61 -20.68
CA LYS A 411 -19.14 4.15 -22.03
C LYS A 411 -19.36 5.23 -23.09
N GLU A 412 -20.38 6.03 -22.87
CA GLU A 412 -20.81 7.18 -23.67
C GLU A 412 -19.78 8.31 -23.55
N TYR A 413 -19.23 8.49 -22.34
CA TYR A 413 -18.16 9.45 -22.08
C TYR A 413 -16.85 9.03 -22.76
N ILE A 414 -16.48 7.75 -22.67
CA ILE A 414 -15.33 7.17 -23.37
C ILE A 414 -15.48 7.35 -24.89
N ALA A 415 -16.60 6.91 -25.45
CA ALA A 415 -16.88 7.03 -26.89
C ALA A 415 -16.79 8.49 -27.35
N ARG A 416 -17.44 9.42 -26.64
CA ARG A 416 -17.43 10.84 -26.99
C ARG A 416 -16.03 11.42 -27.10
N LEU A 417 -15.07 11.03 -26.25
CA LEU A 417 -13.69 11.54 -26.31
C LEU A 417 -12.80 10.76 -27.28
N VAL A 418 -12.98 9.44 -27.43
CA VAL A 418 -12.24 8.63 -28.41
C VAL A 418 -12.59 9.04 -29.86
N PHE A 419 -13.82 9.48 -30.10
CA PHE A 419 -14.28 9.97 -31.41
C PHE A 419 -14.28 11.50 -31.57
N ASP A 420 -13.84 12.29 -30.58
CA ASP A 420 -13.69 13.75 -30.72
C ASP A 420 -12.41 14.07 -31.53
N PRO A 421 -12.50 14.79 -32.68
CA PRO A 421 -11.34 15.17 -33.49
C PRO A 421 -10.25 15.99 -32.77
N LYS A 422 -10.54 16.57 -31.59
CA LYS A 422 -9.57 17.25 -30.74
C LYS A 422 -8.64 16.29 -29.98
N HIS A 423 -9.02 15.02 -29.88
CA HIS A 423 -8.24 13.97 -29.21
C HIS A 423 -7.52 13.09 -30.23
N LYS A 424 -6.37 12.55 -29.83
CA LYS A 424 -5.63 11.53 -30.57
C LYS A 424 -5.45 10.33 -29.66
N THR A 425 -5.48 9.13 -30.23
CA THR A 425 -5.18 7.90 -29.51
C THR A 425 -3.98 7.22 -30.16
N LEU A 426 -2.93 6.97 -29.37
CA LEU A 426 -1.86 6.06 -29.73
C LEU A 426 -2.40 4.64 -29.56
N ALA A 427 -2.66 3.95 -30.67
CA ALA A 427 -3.12 2.57 -30.70
C ALA A 427 -1.93 1.61 -30.69
N LEU A 428 -2.01 0.56 -29.87
CA LEU A 428 -1.16 -0.62 -29.96
C LEU A 428 -1.97 -1.77 -30.58
N ILE A 429 -1.51 -2.20 -31.74
CA ILE A 429 -2.09 -3.29 -32.53
C ILE A 429 -1.14 -4.48 -32.50
N LYS A 430 -1.70 -5.69 -32.39
CA LYS A 430 -0.99 -6.97 -32.40
C LYS A 430 -1.79 -7.96 -33.23
N ASP A 431 -1.15 -8.62 -34.19
CA ASP A 431 -1.82 -9.56 -35.12
C ASP A 431 -3.10 -8.98 -35.76
N GLY A 432 -3.08 -7.68 -36.10
CA GLY A 432 -4.20 -6.91 -36.64
C GLY A 432 -5.30 -6.50 -35.64
N ARG A 433 -5.23 -6.92 -34.38
CA ARG A 433 -6.20 -6.60 -33.31
C ARG A 433 -5.67 -5.51 -32.38
N VAL A 434 -6.55 -4.65 -31.87
CA VAL A 434 -6.19 -3.67 -30.82
C VAL A 434 -6.03 -4.40 -29.48
N ILE A 435 -4.89 -4.22 -28.81
CA ILE A 435 -4.64 -4.74 -27.46
C ILE A 435 -4.43 -3.64 -26.40
N GLY A 436 -4.30 -2.38 -26.80
CA GLY A 436 -4.18 -1.26 -25.86
C GLY A 436 -4.04 0.09 -26.55
N GLY A 437 -4.00 1.15 -25.76
CA GLY A 437 -3.72 2.49 -26.24
C GLY A 437 -3.73 3.59 -25.18
N ILE A 438 -3.32 4.78 -25.59
CA ILE A 438 -3.39 6.00 -24.78
C ILE A 438 -4.15 7.06 -25.57
N CYS A 439 -5.30 7.52 -25.06
CA CYS A 439 -6.04 8.65 -25.58
C CYS A 439 -5.55 9.94 -24.90
N PHE A 440 -5.20 10.94 -25.68
CA PHE A 440 -4.59 12.18 -25.22
C PHE A 440 -5.04 13.40 -26.03
N ARG A 441 -4.91 14.59 -25.44
CA ARG A 441 -5.27 15.87 -26.04
C ARG A 441 -4.10 16.84 -25.91
N MET A 442 -3.56 17.27 -27.05
CA MET A 442 -2.42 18.18 -27.11
C MET A 442 -2.88 19.63 -26.96
N PHE A 443 -2.14 20.43 -26.19
CA PHE A 443 -2.33 21.88 -26.07
C PHE A 443 -1.02 22.61 -26.45
N PRO A 444 -0.67 22.71 -27.75
CA PRO A 444 0.64 23.21 -28.17
C PRO A 444 0.94 24.64 -27.70
N THR A 445 -0.07 25.51 -27.68
CA THR A 445 0.05 26.90 -27.18
C THR A 445 0.36 26.98 -25.69
N GLN A 446 -0.03 25.96 -24.92
CA GLN A 446 0.25 25.83 -23.48
C GLN A 446 1.41 24.84 -23.21
N GLY A 447 2.07 24.30 -24.24
CA GLY A 447 3.24 23.42 -24.09
C GLY A 447 3.01 22.11 -23.30
N PHE A 448 1.75 21.67 -23.11
CA PHE A 448 1.41 20.45 -22.38
C PHE A 448 0.44 19.55 -23.17
N THR A 449 0.31 18.29 -22.73
CA THR A 449 -0.71 17.34 -23.20
C THR A 449 -1.46 16.74 -22.01
N GLU A 450 -2.79 16.67 -22.12
CA GLU A 450 -3.68 15.94 -21.21
C GLU A 450 -3.72 14.47 -21.64
N ILE A 451 -3.38 13.54 -20.74
CA ILE A 451 -3.65 12.11 -20.92
C ILE A 451 -5.02 11.82 -20.31
N VAL A 452 -5.94 11.36 -21.17
CA VAL A 452 -7.36 11.17 -20.82
C VAL A 452 -7.65 9.71 -20.47
N PHE A 453 -7.16 8.76 -21.27
CA PHE A 453 -7.29 7.33 -21.00
C PHE A 453 -5.98 6.61 -21.30
N CYS A 454 -5.61 5.62 -20.50
CA CYS A 454 -4.44 4.76 -20.72
C CYS A 454 -4.79 3.33 -20.29
N ALA A 455 -4.85 2.38 -21.24
CA ALA A 455 -5.26 1.01 -20.94
C ALA A 455 -4.61 -0.03 -21.88
N VAL A 456 -4.48 -1.26 -21.38
CA VAL A 456 -4.06 -2.46 -22.12
C VAL A 456 -5.00 -3.59 -21.70
N THR A 457 -5.40 -4.48 -22.61
CA THR A 457 -6.27 -5.63 -22.30
C THR A 457 -5.63 -6.53 -21.24
N SER A 458 -6.40 -7.00 -20.26
CA SER A 458 -5.91 -7.79 -19.12
C SER A 458 -5.01 -8.97 -19.50
N ASN A 459 -5.32 -9.67 -20.60
CA ASN A 459 -4.55 -10.81 -21.13
C ASN A 459 -3.12 -10.46 -21.59
N GLU A 460 -2.87 -9.17 -21.85
CA GLU A 460 -1.59 -8.60 -22.30
C GLU A 460 -0.99 -7.62 -21.26
N GLN A 461 -1.62 -7.44 -20.11
CA GLN A 461 -1.03 -6.69 -18.99
C GLN A 461 0.19 -7.43 -18.42
N VAL A 462 1.00 -6.71 -17.63
CA VAL A 462 2.22 -7.23 -16.95
C VAL A 462 3.39 -7.60 -17.89
N LYS A 463 3.13 -7.85 -19.20
CA LYS A 463 4.12 -8.20 -20.25
C LYS A 463 5.01 -7.05 -20.74
N GLY A 464 4.82 -5.83 -20.26
CA GLY A 464 5.66 -4.66 -20.56
C GLY A 464 5.07 -3.65 -21.55
N TYR A 465 4.10 -4.04 -22.38
CA TYR A 465 3.52 -3.19 -23.44
C TYR A 465 3.09 -1.79 -22.98
N GLY A 466 2.56 -1.62 -21.76
CA GLY A 466 2.18 -0.30 -21.23
C GLY A 466 3.36 0.67 -21.09
N THR A 467 4.52 0.18 -20.63
CA THR A 467 5.76 0.98 -20.60
C THR A 467 6.22 1.33 -22.01
N HIS A 468 6.16 0.36 -22.93
CA HIS A 468 6.58 0.54 -24.31
C HIS A 468 5.71 1.59 -25.04
N LEU A 469 4.39 1.49 -24.87
CA LEU A 469 3.38 2.44 -25.32
C LEU A 469 3.60 3.85 -24.76
N MET A 470 3.96 3.98 -23.48
CA MET A 470 4.30 5.26 -22.87
C MET A 470 5.64 5.84 -23.39
N ASN A 471 6.64 5.01 -23.67
CA ASN A 471 7.91 5.44 -24.26
C ASN A 471 7.69 6.00 -25.68
N HIS A 472 6.93 5.30 -26.52
CA HIS A 472 6.51 5.79 -27.84
C HIS A 472 5.69 7.10 -27.76
N LEU A 473 4.79 7.24 -26.78
CA LEU A 473 4.05 8.48 -26.55
C LEU A 473 4.96 9.67 -26.25
N LYS A 474 6.01 9.48 -25.43
CA LYS A 474 7.00 10.51 -25.09
C LYS A 474 7.83 10.90 -26.32
N GLU A 475 8.32 9.90 -27.05
CA GLU A 475 9.08 10.06 -28.29
C GLU A 475 8.31 10.89 -29.34
N TYR A 476 7.01 10.65 -29.48
CA TYR A 476 6.11 11.45 -30.34
C TYR A 476 5.93 12.90 -29.85
N HIS A 477 5.74 13.12 -28.55
CA HIS A 477 5.53 14.49 -28.02
C HIS A 477 6.78 15.36 -28.01
N ILE A 478 7.96 14.77 -27.80
CA ILE A 478 9.25 15.46 -27.94
C ILE A 478 9.45 15.95 -29.38
N LYS A 479 9.09 15.13 -30.39
CA LYS A 479 9.10 15.53 -31.82
C LYS A 479 8.11 16.66 -32.13
N HIS A 480 7.08 16.85 -31.31
CA HIS A 480 6.12 17.96 -31.39
C HIS A 480 6.42 19.11 -30.41
N ASN A 481 7.61 19.11 -29.77
CA ASN A 481 8.05 20.13 -28.80
C ASN A 481 7.08 20.35 -27.62
N ILE A 482 6.40 19.30 -27.18
CA ILE A 482 5.57 19.30 -25.96
C ILE A 482 6.31 18.51 -24.88
N LEU A 483 6.61 19.17 -23.76
CA LEU A 483 7.49 18.63 -22.70
C LEU A 483 6.76 18.31 -21.39
N TYR A 484 5.48 18.64 -21.25
CA TYR A 484 4.71 18.41 -20.03
C TYR A 484 3.49 17.51 -20.31
N PHE A 485 3.36 16.43 -19.53
CA PHE A 485 2.13 15.62 -19.48
C PHE A 485 1.41 15.88 -18.16
N LEU A 486 0.09 16.11 -18.24
CA LEU A 486 -0.81 16.13 -17.10
C LEU A 486 -1.83 14.99 -17.25
N THR A 487 -2.13 14.30 -16.15
CA THR A 487 -3.10 13.21 -16.14
C THR A 487 -3.84 13.20 -14.80
N TYR A 488 -5.14 12.93 -14.82
CA TYR A 488 -5.85 12.51 -13.62
C TYR A 488 -5.74 10.99 -13.48
N ALA A 489 -5.04 10.55 -12.43
CA ALA A 489 -4.76 9.14 -12.17
C ALA A 489 -5.67 8.61 -11.05
N ASP A 490 -6.47 7.59 -11.39
CA ASP A 490 -7.17 6.74 -10.42
C ASP A 490 -6.15 6.02 -9.52
N GLU A 491 -6.55 5.66 -8.29
CA GLU A 491 -5.64 5.18 -7.24
C GLU A 491 -4.82 3.97 -7.66
N TYR A 492 -5.45 3.02 -8.35
CA TYR A 492 -4.81 1.83 -8.92
C TYR A 492 -3.75 2.18 -9.99
N ALA A 493 -3.94 3.28 -10.72
CA ALA A 493 -3.06 3.73 -11.79
C ALA A 493 -1.88 4.59 -11.29
N ILE A 494 -1.96 5.22 -10.11
CA ILE A 494 -0.86 6.01 -9.52
C ILE A 494 0.44 5.20 -9.45
N GLY A 495 0.35 3.90 -9.11
CA GLY A 495 1.51 3.00 -9.06
C GLY A 495 2.17 2.71 -10.41
N TYR A 496 1.43 2.86 -11.52
CA TYR A 496 1.96 2.82 -12.88
C TYR A 496 2.54 4.16 -13.30
N PHE A 497 1.79 5.26 -13.15
CA PHE A 497 2.25 6.60 -13.54
C PHE A 497 3.53 7.02 -12.81
N LYS A 498 3.68 6.71 -11.51
CA LYS A 498 4.95 6.92 -10.78
C LYS A 498 6.14 6.18 -11.42
N LYS A 499 5.95 4.94 -11.89
CA LYS A 499 7.02 4.18 -12.59
C LYS A 499 7.36 4.78 -13.96
N GLN A 500 6.40 5.46 -14.60
CA GLN A 500 6.61 6.19 -15.85
C GLN A 500 7.25 7.57 -15.68
N GLY A 501 7.54 7.99 -14.44
CA GLY A 501 8.17 9.29 -14.14
C GLY A 501 7.19 10.42 -13.82
N PHE A 502 5.93 10.11 -13.48
CA PHE A 502 4.96 11.12 -13.04
C PHE A 502 5.06 11.41 -11.53
N SER A 503 5.02 12.68 -11.16
CA SER A 503 4.95 13.19 -9.78
C SER A 503 3.51 13.54 -9.38
N LYS A 504 3.26 13.67 -8.06
CA LYS A 504 2.08 14.39 -7.51
C LYS A 504 2.34 15.88 -7.29
N ASP A 505 3.61 16.28 -7.28
CA ASP A 505 4.04 17.67 -7.24
C ASP A 505 4.01 18.23 -8.66
N ILE A 506 3.31 19.36 -8.87
CA ILE A 506 2.99 19.92 -10.19
C ILE A 506 3.79 21.22 -10.35
N LYS A 507 4.84 21.20 -11.19
CA LYS A 507 5.70 22.37 -11.44
C LYS A 507 5.05 23.38 -12.38
N VAL A 508 4.18 22.92 -13.28
CA VAL A 508 3.48 23.79 -14.23
C VAL A 508 2.53 24.73 -13.48
N PRO A 509 2.61 26.06 -13.69
CA PRO A 509 1.73 27.01 -13.03
C PRO A 509 0.24 26.74 -13.31
N LYS A 510 -0.60 26.85 -12.27
CA LYS A 510 -2.06 26.56 -12.35
C LYS A 510 -2.75 27.30 -13.51
N SER A 511 -2.38 28.55 -13.75
CA SER A 511 -2.91 29.38 -14.85
C SER A 511 -2.69 28.80 -16.27
N ARG A 512 -1.78 27.84 -16.44
CA ARG A 512 -1.49 27.18 -17.72
C ARG A 512 -2.44 26.02 -18.02
N TYR A 513 -3.00 25.35 -17.00
CA TYR A 513 -3.79 24.12 -17.16
C TYR A 513 -5.22 24.19 -16.62
N LEU A 514 -5.49 25.05 -15.62
CA LEU A 514 -6.81 25.18 -15.01
C LEU A 514 -7.84 25.63 -16.06
N GLY A 515 -8.96 24.91 -16.18
CA GLY A 515 -9.98 25.14 -17.21
C GLY A 515 -9.64 24.60 -18.61
N TYR A 516 -8.44 24.08 -18.85
CA TYR A 516 -8.08 23.38 -20.09
C TYR A 516 -8.21 21.86 -19.96
N ILE A 517 -7.70 21.31 -18.85
CA ILE A 517 -7.92 19.91 -18.46
C ILE A 517 -9.26 19.74 -17.74
N LYS A 518 -9.77 18.52 -17.69
CA LYS A 518 -10.95 18.19 -16.89
C LYS A 518 -10.57 17.65 -15.53
N ASP A 519 -11.27 18.11 -14.50
CA ASP A 519 -11.16 17.57 -13.15
C ASP A 519 -12.02 16.30 -13.01
N TYR A 520 -11.47 15.27 -12.36
CA TYR A 520 -12.11 13.97 -12.15
C TYR A 520 -12.17 13.65 -10.66
N GLU A 521 -13.38 13.42 -10.15
CA GLU A 521 -13.60 13.06 -8.76
C GLU A 521 -12.95 11.70 -8.42
N GLY A 522 -12.34 11.60 -7.24
CA GLY A 522 -11.58 10.41 -6.81
C GLY A 522 -10.20 10.23 -7.47
N ALA A 523 -9.81 11.05 -8.47
CA ALA A 523 -8.52 10.93 -9.13
C ALA A 523 -7.49 11.95 -8.62
N THR A 524 -6.20 11.57 -8.59
CA THR A 524 -5.12 12.51 -8.30
C THR A 524 -4.56 13.11 -9.60
N LEU A 525 -4.49 14.44 -9.70
CA LEU A 525 -3.68 15.10 -10.73
C LEU A 525 -2.20 14.73 -10.59
N MET A 526 -1.56 14.37 -11.70
CA MET A 526 -0.14 14.01 -11.77
C MET A 526 0.54 14.61 -13.00
N GLU A 527 1.80 15.03 -12.84
CA GLU A 527 2.62 15.68 -13.87
C GLU A 527 3.83 14.81 -14.26
N CYS A 528 4.18 14.75 -15.54
CA CYS A 528 5.48 14.27 -16.01
C CYS A 528 6.18 15.33 -16.86
N GLU A 529 7.42 15.64 -16.51
CA GLU A 529 8.31 16.52 -17.27
C GLU A 529 9.24 15.67 -18.15
N LEU A 530 9.22 15.92 -19.45
CA LEU A 530 9.98 15.18 -20.45
C LEU A 530 11.31 15.88 -20.74
N ASN A 531 12.40 15.12 -20.79
CA ASN A 531 13.71 15.64 -21.15
C ASN A 531 13.99 15.36 -22.63
N PRO A 532 14.08 16.39 -23.50
CA PRO A 532 14.27 16.19 -24.94
C PRO A 532 15.66 15.62 -25.31
N ARG A 533 16.59 15.50 -24.35
CA ARG A 533 17.91 14.87 -24.55
C ARG A 533 17.89 13.34 -24.34
N ILE A 534 16.74 12.75 -23.99
CA ILE A 534 16.62 11.33 -23.67
C ILE A 534 15.75 10.63 -24.74
N PRO A 535 16.29 9.71 -25.55
CA PRO A 535 15.47 8.85 -26.41
C PRO A 535 14.76 7.81 -25.55
N TYR A 536 13.46 8.00 -25.32
CA TYR A 536 12.68 7.19 -24.37
C TYR A 536 12.48 5.74 -24.87
N THR A 537 12.45 5.53 -26.19
CA THR A 537 12.48 4.20 -26.84
C THR A 537 13.77 3.40 -26.58
N GLU A 538 14.86 4.05 -26.25
CA GLU A 538 16.18 3.45 -25.96
C GLU A 538 16.48 3.37 -24.45
N LEU A 539 15.61 3.94 -23.61
CA LEU A 539 15.89 4.23 -22.19
C LEU A 539 16.31 2.99 -21.39
N SER A 540 15.66 1.84 -21.61
CA SER A 540 16.00 0.58 -20.94
C SER A 540 17.42 0.10 -21.25
N HIS A 541 17.86 0.22 -22.51
CA HIS A 541 19.21 -0.15 -22.96
C HIS A 541 20.27 0.83 -22.46
N ILE A 542 19.96 2.12 -22.48
CA ILE A 542 20.82 3.18 -21.95
C ILE A 542 21.00 3.03 -20.43
N ILE A 543 19.93 2.77 -19.68
CA ILE A 543 19.99 2.53 -18.23
C ILE A 543 20.77 1.25 -17.90
N LYS A 544 20.61 0.18 -18.69
CA LYS A 544 21.40 -1.06 -18.55
C LYS A 544 22.87 -0.76 -18.74
N LYS A 545 23.27 -0.19 -19.88
CA LYS A 545 24.65 0.24 -20.16
C LYS A 545 25.21 1.19 -19.10
N GLN A 546 24.45 2.17 -18.62
CA GLN A 546 24.92 3.11 -17.58
C GLN A 546 25.19 2.40 -16.23
N LYS A 547 24.31 1.48 -15.80
CA LYS A 547 24.51 0.76 -14.54
C LYS A 547 25.62 -0.28 -14.64
N GLU A 548 25.65 -1.02 -15.74
CA GLU A 548 26.58 -2.12 -15.99
C GLU A 548 28.00 -1.61 -16.33
N VAL A 549 28.13 -0.57 -17.17
CA VAL A 549 29.43 -0.06 -17.65
C VAL A 549 29.94 1.15 -16.85
N SER A 550 29.08 2.05 -16.35
CA SER A 550 29.56 3.24 -15.61
C SER A 550 29.62 3.03 -14.09
N ILE A 551 28.61 2.39 -13.49
CA ILE A 551 28.57 2.22 -12.02
C ILE A 551 29.42 1.04 -11.56
N ILE A 552 29.21 -0.16 -12.14
CA ILE A 552 29.96 -1.35 -11.73
C ILE A 552 31.45 -1.20 -12.05
N LYS A 553 31.82 -0.75 -13.26
CA LYS A 553 33.23 -0.55 -13.65
C LYS A 553 33.94 0.43 -12.71
N LYS A 554 33.38 1.61 -12.41
CA LYS A 554 33.97 2.59 -11.48
C LYS A 554 34.00 2.12 -10.02
N LEU A 555 33.12 1.21 -9.60
CA LEU A 555 33.20 0.56 -8.29
C LEU A 555 34.30 -0.50 -8.24
N ILE A 556 34.46 -1.30 -9.31
CA ILE A 556 35.53 -2.30 -9.45
C ILE A 556 36.89 -1.59 -9.55
N GLU A 557 37.03 -0.55 -10.36
CA GLU A 557 38.23 0.26 -10.50
C GLU A 557 38.64 0.90 -9.16
N ARG A 558 37.69 1.50 -8.41
CA ARG A 558 37.98 2.02 -7.07
C ARG A 558 38.39 0.93 -6.07
N LYS A 559 37.72 -0.23 -6.06
CA LYS A 559 38.14 -1.35 -5.20
C LYS A 559 39.50 -1.92 -5.62
N GLN A 560 39.76 -2.10 -6.91
CA GLN A 560 41.02 -2.62 -7.42
C GLN A 560 42.17 -1.63 -7.21
N ALA A 561 41.94 -0.33 -7.31
CA ALA A 561 42.93 0.70 -6.94
C ALA A 561 43.27 0.66 -5.44
N GLN A 562 42.27 0.44 -4.58
CA GLN A 562 42.50 0.25 -3.13
C GLN A 562 43.21 -1.08 -2.81
N ILE A 563 42.88 -2.17 -3.52
CA ILE A 563 43.46 -3.51 -3.30
C ILE A 563 44.87 -3.65 -3.91
N ARG A 564 45.14 -3.00 -5.04
CA ARG A 564 46.47 -2.99 -5.70
C ARG A 564 47.44 -1.95 -5.13
N LYS A 565 47.04 -1.18 -4.11
CA LYS A 565 47.93 -0.22 -3.42
C LYS A 565 48.91 -0.98 -2.51
N VAL A 566 49.93 -1.58 -3.11
CA VAL A 566 51.01 -2.30 -2.42
C VAL A 566 51.87 -1.29 -1.68
N TYR A 567 51.72 -1.25 -0.35
CA TYR A 567 52.59 -0.46 0.52
C TYR A 567 53.98 -1.14 0.60
N PRO A 568 55.08 -0.38 0.64
CA PRO A 568 56.41 -0.94 0.86
C PRO A 568 56.49 -1.63 2.23
N GLY A 569 57.26 -2.71 2.32
CA GLY A 569 57.45 -3.47 3.55
C GLY A 569 58.05 -2.62 4.67
N LEU A 570 57.52 -2.78 5.89
CA LEU A 570 57.90 -2.00 7.08
C LEU A 570 59.40 -2.19 7.40
N SER A 571 60.19 -1.13 7.19
CA SER A 571 61.65 -1.14 7.32
C SER A 571 62.14 -1.25 8.77
N CYS A 572 61.40 -0.71 9.73
CA CYS A 572 61.74 -0.64 11.16
C CYS A 572 62.00 -2.01 11.84
N PHE A 573 61.56 -3.12 11.25
CA PHE A 573 61.94 -4.46 11.74
C PHE A 573 63.42 -4.81 11.48
N LYS A 574 64.09 -4.15 10.53
CA LYS A 574 65.53 -4.32 10.26
C LYS A 574 66.41 -3.71 11.36
N GLU A 575 65.87 -2.76 12.12
CA GLU A 575 66.57 -2.02 13.19
C GLU A 575 66.33 -2.66 14.58
N GLY A 576 65.81 -3.90 14.62
CA GLY A 576 65.62 -4.69 15.85
C GLY A 576 64.33 -4.41 16.63
N VAL A 577 63.49 -3.48 16.18
CA VAL A 577 62.23 -3.12 16.85
C VAL A 577 61.21 -4.26 16.76
N ARG A 578 60.81 -4.85 17.90
CA ARG A 578 59.98 -6.07 17.96
C ARG A 578 58.46 -5.85 17.95
N GLN A 579 57.97 -4.62 18.15
CA GLN A 579 56.55 -4.27 18.21
C GLN A 579 56.32 -2.85 17.67
N ILE A 580 55.17 -2.63 17.02
CA ILE A 580 54.79 -1.32 16.46
C ILE A 580 53.28 -1.07 16.73
N PRO A 581 52.85 0.15 17.11
CA PRO A 581 51.43 0.48 17.25
C PRO A 581 50.66 0.38 15.92
N VAL A 582 49.44 -0.16 15.96
CA VAL A 582 48.56 -0.33 14.78
C VAL A 582 48.34 0.99 14.02
N GLU A 583 48.14 2.09 14.74
CA GLU A 583 47.88 3.43 14.17
C GLU A 583 49.02 3.95 13.28
N SER A 584 50.24 3.43 13.42
CA SER A 584 51.41 3.87 12.66
C SER A 584 51.54 3.22 11.28
N VAL A 585 50.79 2.13 11.01
CA VAL A 585 50.85 1.40 9.73
C VAL A 585 50.12 2.21 8.65
N PRO A 586 50.79 2.66 7.57
CA PRO A 586 50.21 3.63 6.62
C PRO A 586 48.86 3.21 6.03
N GLY A 587 48.73 1.95 5.60
CA GLY A 587 47.49 1.43 5.01
C GLY A 587 46.32 1.27 5.98
N ILE A 588 46.57 1.19 7.31
CA ILE A 588 45.51 1.16 8.32
C ILE A 588 45.10 2.60 8.68
N ARG A 589 46.07 3.52 8.76
CA ARG A 589 45.83 4.95 9.00
C ARG A 589 44.98 5.59 7.91
N GLU A 590 45.22 5.26 6.63
CA GLU A 590 44.38 5.74 5.52
C GLU A 590 42.94 5.20 5.53
N GLN A 591 42.68 4.01 6.11
CA GLN A 591 41.33 3.42 6.16
C GLN A 591 40.51 3.82 7.39
N GLY A 592 41.03 4.69 8.26
CA GLY A 592 40.28 5.27 9.38
C GLY A 592 39.95 4.31 10.54
N LEU A 593 40.50 3.09 10.56
CA LEU A 593 40.20 2.06 11.56
C LEU A 593 40.77 2.31 12.96
N GLY A 594 41.49 3.43 13.19
CA GLY A 594 42.14 3.77 14.46
C GLY A 594 41.22 4.27 15.59
N GLY A 595 39.89 4.28 15.42
CA GLY A 595 38.94 4.85 16.39
C GLY A 595 38.45 3.91 17.51
N GLY A 596 38.79 2.62 17.46
CA GLY A 596 38.28 1.61 18.40
C GLY A 596 39.13 1.48 19.68
N ARG A 597 38.50 1.55 20.86
CA ARG A 597 39.21 1.48 22.15
C ARG A 597 39.92 0.13 22.39
N GLY A 598 41.24 0.11 22.25
CA GLY A 598 42.10 -0.97 22.74
C GLY A 598 43.52 -0.88 22.17
N ARG A 599 44.55 -0.90 23.02
CA ARG A 599 45.97 -0.90 22.57
C ARG A 599 46.37 -2.25 21.98
N ALA A 600 45.92 -2.54 20.76
CA ALA A 600 46.42 -3.66 19.98
C ALA A 600 47.87 -3.38 19.54
N THR A 601 48.79 -4.30 19.83
CA THR A 601 50.17 -4.28 19.33
C THR A 601 50.44 -5.56 18.57
N TRP A 602 50.93 -5.46 17.34
CA TRP A 602 51.37 -6.63 16.59
C TRP A 602 52.79 -6.98 17.01
N ARG A 603 53.01 -8.27 17.33
CA ARG A 603 54.31 -8.84 17.70
C ARG A 603 54.67 -9.89 16.66
N VAL A 604 55.89 -9.83 16.13
CA VAL A 604 56.37 -10.79 15.13
C VAL A 604 56.60 -12.15 15.80
N PHE A 605 55.80 -13.16 15.40
CA PHE A 605 56.15 -14.55 15.60
C PHE A 605 57.07 -15.00 14.47
N GLY A 606 58.37 -15.01 14.74
CA GLY A 606 59.31 -15.72 13.88
C GLY A 606 59.06 -17.22 13.98
N ARG A 607 59.04 -17.93 12.85
CA ARG A 607 59.29 -19.37 12.86
C ARG A 607 60.78 -19.58 13.13
N SER A 608 61.08 -20.40 14.12
CA SER A 608 62.31 -21.20 14.20
C SER A 608 62.31 -22.25 13.10
#